data_AF-A0AAW2VGD4-F1
#
_entry.id   AF-A0AAW2VGD4-F1
#
_cell.length_a   1.000
_cell.length_b   1.000
_cell.length_c   1.000
_cell.angle_alpha   90.00
_cell.angle_beta   90.00
_cell.angle_gamma   90.00
#
_symmetry.space_group_name_H-M   'P 1'
#
loop_
_entity.id
_entity.type
_entity.pdbx_description
1 polymer ?
#
loop_
_entity_poly.entity_id
_entity_poly.type
_entity_poly.pdbx_seq_one_letter_code
_entity_poly.pdbx_strand_id
1 'polypeptide(L)'
;MVKKVATECYKLEREASFKNSKPVQLLNELLGKKNDEKVENVDWEDVFLLSDENDEEWPSKTLGFKETMKEYRTELKKLGHKVMEIMDENLGLPKGYIKNAFDGGVDNSAFFGTKATIAPAPQLLGPKVENKASDATKYPKFVFGDYMSVYLEQKFQPKEPRFQAVKAV
;
A
#
# COMPACT_ATOMS: atom_id res chain seq x y z
N MET A 1 7.75 -3.94 16.21
CA MET A 1 9.10 -3.72 15.66
C MET A 1 9.03 -3.08 14.26
N VAL A 2 8.47 -3.73 13.24
CA VAL A 2 8.34 -3.22 11.85
C VAL A 2 7.78 -1.79 11.76
N LYS A 3 6.64 -1.51 12.39
CA LYS A 3 6.03 -0.16 12.39
C LYS A 3 6.96 0.93 12.91
N LYS A 4 7.80 0.61 13.90
CA LYS A 4 8.74 1.55 14.53
C LYS A 4 9.86 1.91 13.53
N VAL A 5 10.56 0.90 13.02
CA VAL A 5 11.67 1.13 12.07
C VAL A 5 11.19 1.76 10.75
N ALA A 6 9.97 1.44 10.29
CA ALA A 6 9.37 2.09 9.12
C ALA A 6 9.08 3.58 9.37
N THR A 7 8.57 3.93 10.56
CA THR A 7 8.32 5.32 10.95
C THR A 7 9.62 6.12 11.08
N GLU A 8 10.65 5.51 11.67
CA GLU A 8 11.98 6.11 11.81
C GLU A 8 12.66 6.29 10.44
N CYS A 9 12.57 5.28 9.57
CA CYS A 9 13.04 5.34 8.19
C CYS A 9 12.39 6.48 7.40
N TYR A 10 11.08 6.65 7.54
CA TYR A 10 10.42 7.80 6.92
C TYR A 10 11.03 9.12 7.37
N LYS A 11 11.08 9.36 8.69
CA LYS A 11 11.54 10.62 9.26
C LYS A 11 13.00 10.92 8.91
N LEU A 12 13.87 9.91 8.98
CA LEU A 12 15.32 10.08 8.83
C LEU A 12 15.77 10.08 7.36
N GLU A 13 15.15 9.27 6.51
CA GLU A 13 15.68 8.99 5.17
C GLU A 13 14.77 9.46 4.04
N ARG A 14 13.46 9.57 4.27
CA ARG A 14 12.48 9.76 3.19
C ARG A 14 11.74 11.08 3.22
N GLU A 15 11.48 11.63 4.40
CA GLU A 15 10.60 12.79 4.61
C GLU A 15 11.07 14.02 3.82
N ALA A 16 12.37 14.28 3.79
CA ALA A 16 12.93 15.41 3.03
C ALA A 16 12.67 15.25 1.52
N SER A 17 12.88 14.06 0.97
CA SER A 17 12.62 13.76 -0.43
C SER A 17 11.13 13.82 -0.76
N PHE A 18 10.28 13.31 0.13
CA PHE A 18 8.82 13.39 -0.03
C PHE A 18 8.32 14.84 -0.02
N LYS A 19 8.81 15.70 0.88
CA LYS A 19 8.47 17.13 0.91
C LYS A 19 8.85 17.88 -0.37
N ASN A 20 9.84 17.37 -1.10
CA ASN A 20 10.27 17.91 -2.39
C ASN A 20 9.64 17.19 -3.60
N SER A 21 8.74 16.23 -3.37
CA SER A 21 8.16 15.40 -4.42
C SER A 21 7.08 16.13 -5.23
N LYS A 22 6.77 15.58 -6.43
CA LYS A 22 5.71 16.08 -7.31
C LYS A 22 4.33 16.22 -6.63
N PRO A 23 3.84 15.24 -5.83
CA PRO A 23 2.60 15.42 -5.08
C PRO A 23 2.58 16.68 -4.21
N VAL A 24 3.67 16.95 -3.47
CA VAL A 24 3.77 18.10 -2.58
C VAL A 24 3.89 19.41 -3.36
N GLN A 25 4.65 19.42 -4.45
CA GLN A 25 4.75 20.59 -5.34
C GLN A 25 3.38 20.97 -5.92
N LEU A 26 2.65 19.99 -6.45
CA LEU A 26 1.30 20.21 -6.98
C LEU A 26 0.33 20.72 -5.91
N LEU A 27 0.41 20.20 -4.67
CA LEU A 27 -0.39 20.73 -3.57
C LEU A 27 -0.05 22.19 -3.27
N ASN A 28 1.23 22.54 -3.20
CA ASN A 28 1.67 23.91 -2.94
C ASN A 28 1.20 24.88 -4.04
N GLU A 29 1.25 24.46 -5.31
CA GLU A 29 0.72 25.24 -6.43
C GLU A 29 -0.80 25.46 -6.32
N LEU A 30 -1.57 24.43 -5.98
CA LEU A 30 -3.01 24.56 -5.76
C LEU A 30 -3.34 25.53 -4.63
N LEU A 31 -2.65 25.43 -3.49
CA LEU A 31 -2.85 26.32 -2.35
C LEU A 31 -2.56 27.79 -2.70
N GLY A 32 -1.62 28.04 -3.61
CA GLY A 32 -1.30 29.39 -4.10
C GLY A 32 -2.34 29.97 -5.05
N LYS A 33 -3.11 29.13 -5.76
CA LYS A 33 -4.02 29.56 -6.83
C LYS A 33 -5.43 29.99 -6.37
N LYS A 34 -5.84 29.77 -5.11
CA LYS A 34 -7.18 30.12 -4.56
C LYS A 34 -8.38 29.74 -5.47
N ASN A 35 -8.23 28.71 -6.29
CA ASN A 35 -9.28 28.19 -7.17
C ASN A 35 -9.63 26.77 -6.75
N ASP A 36 -10.82 26.28 -7.13
CA ASP A 36 -11.29 24.92 -6.84
C ASP A 36 -10.67 23.84 -7.77
N GLU A 37 -9.49 24.10 -8.32
CA GLU A 37 -8.76 23.13 -9.14
C GLU A 37 -8.36 21.91 -8.30
N LYS A 38 -8.59 20.71 -8.83
CA LYS A 38 -8.24 19.44 -8.17
C LYS A 38 -7.01 18.83 -8.83
N VAL A 39 -6.12 18.25 -8.01
CA VAL A 39 -5.03 17.41 -8.50
C VAL A 39 -5.58 16.00 -8.67
N GLU A 40 -5.66 15.57 -9.93
CA GLU A 40 -6.10 14.23 -10.30
C GLU A 40 -4.90 13.35 -10.69
N ASN A 41 -5.08 12.04 -10.55
CA ASN A 41 -4.12 11.02 -11.01
C ASN A 41 -2.72 11.11 -10.35
N VAL A 42 -2.66 11.57 -9.10
CA VAL A 42 -1.43 11.58 -8.29
C VAL A 42 -1.71 10.92 -6.95
N ASP A 43 -0.87 9.95 -6.58
CA ASP A 43 -0.95 9.28 -5.29
C ASP A 43 -0.16 10.05 -4.24
N TRP A 44 -0.79 10.33 -3.10
CA TRP A 44 -0.15 10.97 -1.95
C TRP A 44 0.63 9.93 -1.13
N GLU A 45 1.66 9.36 -1.74
CA GLU A 45 2.45 8.30 -1.12
C GLU A 45 3.94 8.43 -1.46
N ASP A 46 4.78 7.97 -0.53
CA ASP A 46 6.16 7.61 -0.81
C ASP A 46 6.29 6.09 -0.82
N VAL A 47 6.95 5.55 -1.84
CA VAL A 47 7.03 4.11 -2.11
C VAL A 47 8.46 3.69 -2.41
N PHE A 48 8.83 2.53 -1.90
CA PHE A 48 10.01 1.80 -2.36
C PHE A 48 9.76 0.29 -2.36
N LEU A 49 10.48 -0.40 -3.22
CA LEU A 49 10.39 -1.85 -3.38
C LEU A 49 11.49 -2.52 -2.56
N LEU A 50 11.10 -3.53 -1.78
CA LEU A 50 12.02 -4.37 -1.01
C LEU A 50 12.04 -5.77 -1.63
N SER A 51 13.15 -6.10 -2.29
CA SER A 51 13.39 -7.40 -2.92
C SER A 51 14.80 -7.90 -2.59
N ASP A 52 15.05 -9.18 -2.86
CA ASP A 52 16.37 -9.77 -2.62
C ASP A 52 17.40 -9.29 -3.66
N GLU A 53 16.93 -8.83 -4.82
CA GLU A 53 17.74 -8.31 -5.93
C GLU A 53 18.20 -6.87 -5.73
N ASN A 54 17.55 -6.11 -4.84
CA ASN A 54 17.83 -4.69 -4.63
C ASN A 54 18.22 -4.35 -3.17
N ASP A 55 18.72 -5.32 -2.40
CA ASP A 55 19.09 -5.12 -0.99
C ASP A 55 20.06 -3.94 -0.77
N GLU A 56 20.92 -3.65 -1.75
CA GLU A 56 21.85 -2.52 -1.71
C GLU A 56 21.13 -1.17 -1.70
N GLU A 57 19.99 -1.07 -2.38
CA GLU A 57 19.17 0.15 -2.51
C GLU A 57 18.27 0.40 -1.30
N TRP A 58 18.18 -0.56 -0.37
CA TRP A 58 17.31 -0.41 0.80
C TRP A 58 17.80 0.69 1.73
N PRO A 59 16.88 1.41 2.41
CA PRO A 59 17.22 2.34 3.48
C PRO A 59 18.20 1.72 4.48
N SER A 60 19.26 2.45 4.78
CA SER A 60 20.42 1.93 5.53
C SER A 60 20.84 2.82 6.68
N LYS A 61 20.37 4.08 6.72
CA LYS A 61 20.70 5.01 7.81
C LYS A 61 19.88 4.70 9.07
N THR A 62 18.69 4.12 8.91
CA THR A 62 17.83 3.73 10.04
C THR A 62 18.32 2.44 10.67
N LEU A 63 18.72 2.53 11.94
CA LEU A 63 19.26 1.40 12.69
C LEU A 63 18.26 0.23 12.73
N GLY A 64 18.73 -0.96 12.38
CA GLY A 64 17.92 -2.19 12.40
C GLY A 64 16.86 -2.29 11.31
N PHE A 65 16.77 -1.32 10.38
CA PHE A 65 15.76 -1.35 9.31
C PHE A 65 15.90 -2.58 8.41
N LYS A 66 17.08 -2.79 7.81
CA LYS A 66 17.30 -3.92 6.87
C LYS A 66 17.04 -5.27 7.54
N GLU A 67 17.59 -5.48 8.73
CA GLU A 67 17.42 -6.72 9.50
C GLU A 67 15.94 -6.99 9.81
N THR A 68 15.25 -6.00 10.38
CA THR A 68 13.81 -6.10 10.71
C THR A 68 12.97 -6.39 9.47
N MET A 69 13.27 -5.73 8.34
CA MET A 69 12.50 -5.90 7.10
C MET A 69 12.80 -7.24 6.41
N LYS A 70 14.04 -7.76 6.50
CA LYS A 70 14.38 -9.11 6.01
C LYS A 70 13.64 -10.20 6.78
N GLU A 71 13.64 -10.11 8.12
CA GLU A 71 12.89 -11.04 8.96
C GLU A 71 11.39 -10.96 8.67
N TYR A 72 10.83 -9.74 8.61
CA TYR A 72 9.43 -9.53 8.30
C TYR A 72 9.03 -10.09 6.93
N ARG A 73 9.85 -9.87 5.89
CA ARG A 73 9.60 -10.42 4.54
C ARG A 73 9.63 -11.94 4.53
N THR A 74 10.51 -12.56 5.32
CA THR A 74 10.59 -14.01 5.47
C THR A 74 9.30 -14.57 6.07
N GLU A 75 8.80 -13.96 7.15
CA GLU A 75 7.54 -14.36 7.78
C GLU A 75 6.32 -14.09 6.89
N LEU A 76 6.31 -12.99 6.14
CA LEU A 76 5.29 -12.72 5.12
C LEU A 76 5.28 -13.78 4.02
N LYS A 77 6.45 -14.23 3.54
CA LYS A 77 6.54 -15.29 2.52
C LYS A 77 5.96 -16.60 3.04
N LYS A 78 6.28 -16.98 4.29
CA LYS A 78 5.70 -18.17 4.95
C LYS A 78 4.18 -18.07 5.06
N LEU A 79 3.65 -16.91 5.46
CA LEU A 79 2.21 -16.67 5.52
C LEU A 79 1.57 -16.80 4.14
N GLY A 80 2.17 -16.21 3.10
CA GLY A 80 1.70 -16.32 1.71
C GLY A 80 1.60 -17.77 1.25
N HIS A 81 2.64 -18.58 1.50
CA HIS A 81 2.59 -20.02 1.19
C HIS A 81 1.47 -20.73 1.93
N LYS A 82 1.24 -20.45 3.21
CA LYS A 82 0.15 -21.06 3.98
C LYS A 82 -1.23 -20.69 3.42
N VAL A 83 -1.41 -19.44 3.00
CA VAL A 83 -2.65 -19.01 2.32
C VAL A 83 -2.85 -19.77 1.02
N MET A 84 -1.79 -19.99 0.23
CA MET A 84 -1.87 -20.77 -1.00
C MET A 84 -2.24 -22.23 -0.73
N GLU A 85 -1.67 -22.87 0.30
CA GLU A 85 -2.06 -24.24 0.68
C GLU A 85 -3.54 -24.33 1.08
N ILE A 86 -4.06 -23.34 1.82
CA ILE A 86 -5.49 -23.29 2.19
C ILE A 86 -6.37 -23.09 0.93
N MET A 87 -5.90 -22.31 -0.04
CA MET A 87 -6.60 -22.16 -1.32
C MET A 87 -6.62 -23.46 -2.12
N ASP A 88 -5.52 -24.24 -2.10
CA ASP A 88 -5.49 -25.55 -2.72
C ASP A 88 -6.58 -26.45 -2.12
N GLU A 89 -6.65 -26.52 -0.79
CA GLU A 89 -7.66 -27.31 -0.07
C GLU A 89 -9.10 -26.86 -0.41
N ASN A 90 -9.37 -25.56 -0.38
CA ASN A 90 -10.70 -25.01 -0.68
C ASN A 90 -11.17 -25.24 -2.11
N LEU A 91 -10.24 -25.39 -3.06
CA LEU A 91 -10.52 -25.60 -4.48
C LEU A 91 -10.41 -27.08 -4.90
N GLY A 92 -10.09 -27.99 -3.96
CA GLY A 92 -9.90 -29.41 -4.25
C GLY A 92 -8.64 -29.71 -5.09
N LEU A 93 -7.64 -28.83 -5.02
CA LEU A 93 -6.37 -28.99 -5.74
C LEU A 93 -5.37 -29.82 -4.93
N PRO A 94 -4.39 -30.48 -5.58
CA PRO A 94 -3.28 -31.10 -4.88
C PRO A 94 -2.54 -30.07 -4.01
N LYS A 95 -2.12 -30.47 -2.81
CA LYS A 95 -1.38 -29.59 -1.90
C LYS A 95 -0.12 -29.03 -2.56
N GLY A 96 0.05 -27.71 -2.51
CA GLY A 96 1.18 -27.00 -3.10
C GLY A 96 0.99 -26.65 -4.57
N TYR A 97 -0.17 -26.94 -5.17
CA TYR A 97 -0.43 -26.68 -6.59
C TYR A 97 -0.32 -25.18 -6.91
N ILE A 98 -1.05 -24.32 -6.18
CA ILE A 98 -1.01 -22.87 -6.38
C ILE A 98 0.39 -22.35 -6.10
N LYS A 99 1.03 -22.78 -5.00
CA LYS A 99 2.42 -22.39 -4.70
C LYS A 99 3.33 -22.67 -5.89
N ASN A 100 3.33 -23.89 -6.42
CA ASN A 100 4.22 -24.28 -7.52
C ASN A 100 3.92 -23.51 -8.82
N ALA A 101 2.65 -23.18 -9.07
CA ALA A 101 2.25 -22.35 -10.21
C ALA A 101 2.81 -20.92 -10.12
N PHE A 102 2.88 -20.34 -8.93
CA PHE A 102 3.40 -18.98 -8.71
C PHE A 102 4.91 -18.92 -8.47
N ASP A 103 5.51 -19.95 -7.87
CA ASP A 103 6.92 -19.96 -7.43
C ASP A 103 7.91 -20.42 -8.54
N GLY A 104 7.44 -20.51 -9.79
CA GLY A 104 8.27 -20.88 -10.94
C GLY A 104 8.58 -22.38 -11.05
N GLY A 105 7.80 -23.25 -10.42
CA GLY A 105 8.02 -24.70 -10.45
C GLY A 105 9.08 -25.19 -9.46
N VAL A 106 10.01 -26.03 -9.91
CA VAL A 106 10.95 -26.80 -9.06
C VAL A 106 12.00 -25.91 -8.40
N ASP A 107 12.38 -24.80 -9.04
CA ASP A 107 13.55 -24.00 -8.65
C ASP A 107 13.24 -22.88 -7.63
N ASN A 108 11.97 -22.69 -7.25
CA ASN A 108 11.50 -21.63 -6.34
C ASN A 108 12.08 -20.23 -6.68
N SER A 109 12.20 -19.92 -7.98
CA SER A 109 12.92 -18.74 -8.48
C SER A 109 12.01 -17.53 -8.69
N ALA A 110 10.76 -17.57 -8.24
CA ALA A 110 9.84 -16.46 -8.45
C ALA A 110 10.26 -15.22 -7.69
N PHE A 111 10.08 -14.06 -8.34
CA PHE A 111 10.30 -12.76 -7.73
C PHE A 111 9.37 -12.56 -6.53
N PHE A 112 9.94 -12.30 -5.36
CA PHE A 112 9.21 -11.93 -4.15
C PHE A 112 9.58 -10.53 -3.69
N GLY A 113 8.80 -9.54 -4.10
CA GLY A 113 8.95 -8.15 -3.70
C GLY A 113 7.89 -7.72 -2.67
N THR A 114 8.28 -6.86 -1.73
CA THR A 114 7.35 -6.19 -0.82
C THR A 114 7.34 -4.69 -1.13
N LYS A 115 6.19 -4.16 -1.56
CA LYS A 115 5.97 -2.72 -1.72
C LYS A 115 5.83 -2.09 -0.34
N ALA A 116 6.85 -1.37 0.13
CA ALA A 116 6.75 -0.58 1.33
C ALA A 116 6.18 0.80 0.98
N THR A 117 4.96 1.08 1.43
CA THR A 117 4.29 2.37 1.23
C THR A 117 4.27 3.11 2.56
N ILE A 118 4.74 4.35 2.56
CA ILE A 118 4.64 5.24 3.70
C ILE A 118 3.76 6.42 3.31
N ALA A 119 2.57 6.47 3.88
CA ALA A 119 1.63 7.57 3.70
C ALA A 119 1.78 8.55 4.87
N PRO A 120 2.32 9.77 4.66
CA PRO A 120 2.37 10.79 5.69
C PRO A 120 0.99 11.43 5.81
N ALA A 121 0.15 10.82 6.63
CA ALA A 121 -1.24 11.22 6.84
C ALA A 121 -1.55 12.07 8.10
N PRO A 122 -0.78 12.10 9.21
CA PRO A 122 -1.33 12.69 10.44
C PRO A 122 -1.54 14.21 10.40
N GLN A 123 -0.70 14.96 9.69
CA GLN A 123 -0.61 16.42 9.85
C GLN A 123 -1.59 17.21 8.96
N LEU A 124 -2.22 16.55 7.98
CA LEU A 124 -3.17 17.16 7.04
C LEU A 124 -4.63 16.97 7.47
N LEU A 125 -4.88 16.17 8.50
CA LEU A 125 -6.14 16.19 9.24
C LEU A 125 -6.11 17.43 10.13
N GLY A 126 -6.57 18.57 9.60
CA GLY A 126 -6.74 19.77 10.41
C GLY A 126 -7.60 19.50 11.65
N PRO A 127 -7.63 20.40 12.65
CA PRO A 127 -8.34 20.25 13.94
C PRO A 127 -9.86 20.01 13.86
N LYS A 128 -10.45 19.80 12.67
CA LYS A 128 -11.88 19.59 12.44
C LYS A 128 -12.33 18.12 12.40
N VAL A 129 -11.47 17.15 12.72
CA VAL A 129 -11.85 15.72 12.80
C VAL A 129 -11.89 15.19 14.24
N GLU A 130 -12.25 16.03 15.21
CA GLU A 130 -12.45 15.57 16.60
C GLU A 130 -13.91 15.24 16.96
N ASN A 131 -14.91 15.47 16.10
CA ASN A 131 -16.32 15.22 16.46
C ASN A 131 -17.16 14.56 15.37
N LYS A 132 -16.80 13.34 14.94
CA LYS A 132 -17.73 12.38 14.28
C LYS A 132 -17.47 10.91 14.65
N ALA A 133 -16.81 10.64 15.78
CA ALA A 133 -16.55 9.28 16.24
C ALA A 133 -17.81 8.56 16.78
N SER A 134 -18.93 9.26 16.98
CA SER A 134 -20.14 8.70 17.59
C SER A 134 -21.14 8.04 16.62
N ASP A 135 -20.95 8.13 15.29
CA ASP A 135 -21.81 7.47 14.29
C ASP A 135 -21.12 6.27 13.60
N ALA A 136 -19.94 5.86 14.04
CA ALA A 136 -19.10 4.86 13.39
C ALA A 136 -19.50 3.39 13.63
N THR A 137 -20.73 3.10 14.07
CA THR A 137 -21.22 1.74 14.38
C THR A 137 -21.99 1.05 13.26
N LYS A 138 -22.03 1.58 12.03
CA LYS A 138 -22.62 0.89 10.88
C LYS A 138 -21.55 0.55 9.85
N TYR A 139 -21.29 -0.75 9.68
CA TYR A 139 -20.48 -1.25 8.57
C TYR A 139 -21.02 -0.66 7.25
N PRO A 140 -20.15 -0.24 6.31
CA PRO A 140 -20.58 0.31 5.04
C PRO A 140 -21.50 -0.69 4.32
N LYS A 141 -22.56 -0.19 3.67
CA LYS A 141 -23.39 -1.00 2.77
C LYS A 141 -22.59 -1.47 1.55
N PHE A 142 -21.60 -0.69 1.16
CA PHE A 142 -20.70 -0.95 0.04
C PHE A 142 -19.66 -2.01 0.42
N VAL A 143 -19.74 -3.18 -0.21
CA VAL A 143 -18.86 -4.32 0.08
C VAL A 143 -17.81 -4.52 -1.01
N PHE A 144 -16.84 -5.40 -0.76
CA PHE A 144 -15.74 -5.69 -1.70
C PHE A 144 -16.22 -6.10 -3.10
N GLY A 145 -17.34 -6.82 -3.20
CA GLY A 145 -17.95 -7.19 -4.49
C GLY A 145 -18.39 -5.98 -5.31
N ASP A 146 -19.03 -5.00 -4.66
CA ASP A 146 -19.47 -3.75 -5.31
C ASP A 146 -18.25 -2.97 -5.83
N TYR A 147 -17.19 -2.88 -5.02
CA TYR A 147 -15.92 -2.28 -5.45
C TYR A 147 -15.34 -2.97 -6.68
N MET A 148 -15.34 -4.30 -6.72
CA MET A 148 -14.70 -5.04 -7.79
C MET A 148 -15.44 -4.92 -9.12
N SER A 149 -16.77 -4.78 -9.11
CA SER A 149 -17.56 -4.51 -10.31
C SER A 149 -17.15 -3.18 -10.97
N VAL A 150 -17.06 -2.11 -10.18
CA VAL A 150 -16.62 -0.78 -10.62
C VAL A 150 -15.15 -0.80 -11.05
N TYR A 151 -14.28 -1.47 -10.28
CA TYR A 151 -12.86 -1.56 -10.57
C TYR A 151 -12.59 -2.26 -11.91
N LEU A 152 -13.27 -3.37 -12.21
CA LEU A 152 -13.06 -4.11 -13.45
C LEU A 152 -13.35 -3.26 -14.70
N GLU A 153 -14.40 -2.43 -14.64
CA GLU A 153 -14.78 -1.53 -15.72
C GLU A 153 -13.87 -0.30 -15.82
N GLN A 154 -13.38 0.20 -14.68
CA GLN A 154 -12.76 1.52 -14.59
C GLN A 154 -11.28 1.51 -14.20
N LYS A 155 -10.63 0.34 -14.09
CA LYS A 155 -9.21 0.23 -13.67
C LYS A 155 -8.24 1.04 -14.55
N PHE A 156 -8.58 1.22 -15.82
CA PHE A 156 -7.79 1.99 -16.79
C PHE A 156 -8.32 3.41 -17.03
N GLN A 157 -9.41 3.78 -16.37
CA GLN A 157 -9.99 5.12 -16.41
C GLN A 157 -9.41 5.98 -15.26
N PRO A 158 -9.58 7.31 -15.30
CA PRO A 158 -9.28 8.18 -14.18
C PRO A 158 -9.85 7.65 -12.86
N LYS A 159 -9.21 7.96 -11.73
CA LYS A 159 -9.58 7.37 -10.44
C LYS A 159 -10.92 7.91 -9.89
N GLU A 160 -11.28 9.14 -10.25
CA GLU A 160 -12.45 9.85 -9.71
C GLU A 160 -13.79 9.10 -9.87
N PRO A 161 -14.14 8.54 -11.05
CA PRO A 161 -15.32 7.70 -11.21
C PRO A 161 -15.47 6.57 -10.18
N ARG A 162 -14.35 5.95 -9.77
CA ARG A 162 -14.37 4.86 -8.76
C ARG A 162 -14.78 5.39 -7.38
N PHE A 163 -14.31 6.58 -7.01
CA PHE A 163 -14.65 7.20 -5.72
C PHE A 163 -16.09 7.71 -5.68
N GLN A 164 -16.63 8.17 -6.82
CA GLN A 164 -18.02 8.58 -6.92
C GLN A 164 -18.97 7.38 -6.80
N ALA A 165 -18.65 6.26 -7.42
CA ALA A 165 -19.43 5.02 -7.30
C ALA A 165 -19.52 4.51 -5.85
N VAL A 166 -18.42 4.59 -5.10
CA VAL A 166 -18.37 4.20 -3.67
C VAL A 166 -19.24 5.11 -2.78
N LYS A 167 -19.38 6.40 -3.14
CA LYS A 167 -20.17 7.38 -2.38
C LYS A 167 -21.67 7.32 -2.66
N ALA A 168 -22.10 6.69 -3.74
CA ALA A 168 -23.48 6.69 -4.21
C ALA A 168 -24.40 5.65 -3.50
N VAL A 169 -23.90 4.95 -2.47
CA VAL A 169 -24.58 3.80 -1.81
C VAL A 169 -24.72 3.98 -0.30
#